data_AF-A0A2E8WDQ4-F1
#
_entry.id   AF-A0A2E8WDQ4-F1
#
_cell.length_a   1.000
_cell.length_b   1.000
_cell.length_c   1.000
_cell.angle_alpha   90.00
_cell.angle_beta   90.00
_cell.angle_gamma   90.00
#
_symmetry.space_group_name_H-M   'P 1'
#
loop_
_entity.id
_entity.type
_entity.pdbx_description
1 polymer ?
#
loop_
_entity_poly.entity_id
_entity_poly.type
_entity_poly.pdbx_seq_one_letter_code
_entity_poly.pdbx_strand_id
1 'polypeptide(L)'
;MRAGLGVDVGGADAARSILQQTVGDERADAILSNIDDRQSQGLYTLRNSEAKQLAHVLSKERPQTIAVVLAQLHQDQAAAVFDRLPDEMHSDIAYRMASLPEISPQALAELEADLAAELKEIVSGPTTRAGGVEAVVNVLRPRSRKTPSFWGRSDARR
;
A
#
# COMPACT_ATOMS: atom_id res chain seq x y z
N MET A 1 -21.82 19.47 22.13
CA MET A 1 -21.82 18.01 22.33
C MET A 1 -21.94 17.36 20.94
N ARG A 2 -20.93 16.55 20.53
CA ARG A 2 -20.78 15.72 19.29
C ARG A 2 -20.62 16.51 17.97
N ALA A 3 -19.50 16.55 17.22
CA ALA A 3 -18.45 15.61 16.75
C ALA A 3 -18.85 14.76 15.52
N GLY A 4 -18.07 14.85 14.44
CA GLY A 4 -17.82 13.71 13.53
C GLY A 4 -17.86 13.97 12.02
N LEU A 5 -16.80 13.53 11.34
CA LEU A 5 -16.71 13.08 9.93
C LEU A 5 -16.36 14.11 8.85
N GLY A 6 -15.12 14.60 8.90
CA GLY A 6 -14.36 14.93 7.69
C GLY A 6 -13.70 13.65 7.17
N VAL A 7 -14.40 12.92 6.30
CA VAL A 7 -13.81 11.83 5.51
C VAL A 7 -13.46 12.39 4.14
N ASP A 8 -12.33 11.93 3.63
CA ASP A 8 -11.59 12.26 2.42
C ASP A 8 -12.36 12.03 1.09
N VAL A 9 -13.58 12.57 0.97
CA VAL A 9 -14.46 12.36 -0.20
C VAL A 9 -13.94 13.09 -1.45
N GLY A 10 -13.16 14.16 -1.28
CA GLY A 10 -12.69 14.98 -2.40
C GLY A 10 -11.67 14.31 -3.33
N GLY A 11 -10.86 13.37 -2.81
CA GLY A 11 -9.81 12.72 -3.60
C GLY A 11 -10.34 11.59 -4.50
N ALA A 12 -11.23 10.76 -3.97
CA ALA A 12 -11.78 9.61 -4.68
C ALA A 12 -12.69 10.02 -5.85
N ASP A 13 -13.56 11.01 -5.63
CA ASP A 13 -14.45 11.53 -6.68
C ASP A 13 -13.66 12.24 -7.79
N ALA A 14 -12.61 12.98 -7.41
CA ALA A 14 -11.71 13.61 -8.37
C ALA A 14 -10.94 12.56 -9.19
N ALA A 15 -10.42 11.51 -8.55
CA ALA A 15 -9.74 10.42 -9.24
C ALA A 15 -10.67 9.67 -10.21
N ARG A 16 -11.92 9.41 -9.81
CA ARG A 16 -12.95 8.81 -10.66
C ARG A 16 -13.24 9.66 -11.89
N SER A 17 -13.47 10.96 -11.72
CA SER A 17 -13.74 11.87 -12.85
C SER A 17 -12.58 11.94 -13.84
N ILE A 18 -11.34 11.99 -13.34
CA ILE A 18 -10.14 11.98 -14.19
C ILE A 18 -10.01 10.65 -14.96
N LEU A 19 -10.24 9.51 -14.29
CA LEU A 19 -10.24 8.19 -14.92
C LEU A 19 -11.28 8.09 -16.03
N GLN A 20 -12.51 8.52 -15.78
CA GLN A 20 -13.60 8.55 -16.78
C GLN A 20 -13.21 9.40 -18.01
N GLN A 21 -12.66 10.60 -17.79
CA GLN A 21 -12.21 11.47 -18.88
C GLN A 21 -11.03 10.90 -19.68
N THR A 22 -10.21 10.03 -19.07
CA THR A 22 -8.98 9.52 -19.70
C THR A 22 -9.20 8.20 -20.43
N VAL A 23 -9.97 7.27 -19.86
CA VAL A 23 -10.14 5.91 -20.39
C VAL A 23 -11.57 5.57 -20.83
N GLY A 24 -12.54 6.45 -20.55
CA GLY A 24 -13.97 6.25 -20.79
C GLY A 24 -14.66 5.54 -19.64
N ASP A 25 -15.98 5.77 -19.50
CA ASP A 25 -16.78 5.34 -18.36
C ASP A 25 -16.72 3.82 -18.10
N GLU A 26 -16.95 2.99 -19.12
CA GLU A 26 -16.95 1.52 -18.97
C GLU A 26 -15.61 0.98 -18.45
N ARG A 27 -14.49 1.52 -18.94
CA ARG A 27 -13.15 1.09 -18.48
C ARG A 27 -12.82 1.63 -17.10
N ALA A 28 -13.24 2.85 -16.78
CA ALA A 28 -13.08 3.42 -15.45
C ALA A 28 -13.82 2.60 -14.41
N ASP A 29 -15.08 2.23 -14.67
CA ASP A 29 -15.89 1.41 -13.75
C ASP A 29 -15.30 0.00 -13.59
N ALA A 30 -14.83 -0.63 -14.67
CA ALA A 30 -14.14 -1.91 -14.57
C ALA A 30 -12.85 -1.83 -13.74
N ILE A 31 -12.06 -0.76 -13.89
CA ILE A 31 -10.84 -0.55 -13.09
C ILE A 31 -11.18 -0.32 -11.62
N LEU A 32 -12.19 0.50 -11.32
CA LEU A 32 -12.62 0.80 -9.96
C LEU A 32 -13.21 -0.44 -9.26
N SER A 33 -14.03 -1.22 -9.97
CA SER A 33 -14.54 -2.51 -9.46
C SER A 33 -13.40 -3.47 -9.12
N ASN A 34 -12.38 -3.57 -9.98
CA ASN A 34 -11.21 -4.41 -9.70
C ASN A 34 -10.41 -3.93 -8.48
N ILE A 35 -10.37 -2.62 -8.21
CA ILE A 35 -9.71 -2.07 -7.02
C ILE A 35 -10.53 -2.43 -5.77
N ASP A 36 -11.86 -2.25 -5.80
CA ASP A 36 -12.76 -2.63 -4.71
C ASP A 36 -12.71 -4.14 -4.44
N ASP A 37 -12.69 -4.97 -5.47
CA ASP A 37 -12.54 -6.43 -5.35
C ASP A 37 -11.20 -6.81 -4.68
N ARG A 38 -10.13 -6.09 -4.97
CA ARG A 38 -8.82 -6.33 -4.34
C ARG A 38 -8.75 -5.84 -2.90
N GLN A 39 -9.48 -4.79 -2.55
CA GLN A 39 -9.60 -4.31 -1.17
C GLN A 39 -10.50 -5.22 -0.33
N SER A 40 -11.55 -5.80 -0.93
CA SER A 40 -12.42 -6.76 -0.26
C SER A 40 -11.78 -8.13 -0.02
N GLN A 41 -10.62 -8.42 -0.62
CA GLN A 41 -9.80 -9.62 -0.33
C GLN A 41 -9.14 -9.57 1.06
N GLY A 42 -9.29 -8.47 1.81
CA GLY A 42 -8.82 -8.31 3.18
C GLY A 42 -7.31 -8.07 3.31
N LEU A 43 -6.95 -7.28 4.31
CA LEU A 43 -5.57 -6.94 4.70
C LEU A 43 -4.70 -6.37 3.56
N TYR A 44 -5.30 -5.67 2.59
CA TYR A 44 -4.60 -5.14 1.41
C TYR A 44 -3.43 -4.21 1.80
N THR A 45 -3.66 -3.29 2.71
CA THR A 45 -2.69 -2.33 3.23
C THR A 45 -1.53 -3.05 3.91
N LEU A 46 -1.83 -4.07 4.73
CA LEU A 46 -0.80 -4.86 5.42
C LEU A 46 0.06 -5.64 4.42
N ARG A 47 -0.57 -6.24 3.40
CA ARG A 47 0.12 -6.99 2.33
C ARG A 47 1.06 -6.11 1.48
N ASN A 48 0.83 -4.81 1.43
CA ASN A 48 1.67 -3.85 0.72
C ASN A 48 2.64 -3.08 1.64
N SER A 49 2.67 -3.39 2.93
CA SER A 49 3.55 -2.74 3.91
C SER A 49 4.91 -3.42 4.04
N GLU A 50 5.92 -2.68 4.50
CA GLU A 50 7.24 -3.23 4.77
C GLU A 50 7.19 -4.20 5.97
N ALA A 51 7.79 -5.39 5.82
CA ALA A 51 7.80 -6.42 6.87
C ALA A 51 8.33 -5.92 8.22
N LYS A 52 9.29 -4.97 8.21
CA LYS A 52 9.84 -4.37 9.43
C LYS A 52 8.80 -3.51 10.17
N GLN A 53 8.02 -2.72 9.44
CA GLN A 53 6.98 -1.87 10.01
C GLN A 53 5.84 -2.72 10.54
N LEU A 54 5.44 -3.73 9.77
CA LEU A 54 4.40 -4.68 10.15
C LEU A 54 4.79 -5.48 11.40
N ALA A 55 6.03 -5.97 11.49
CA ALA A 55 6.52 -6.66 12.69
C ALA A 55 6.50 -5.75 13.94
N HIS A 56 6.81 -4.45 13.77
CA HIS A 56 6.75 -3.50 14.89
C HIS A 56 5.33 -3.34 15.43
N VAL A 57 4.33 -3.19 14.55
CA VAL A 57 2.91 -3.13 14.96
C VAL A 57 2.48 -4.46 15.59
N LEU A 58 2.71 -5.57 14.89
CA LEU A 58 2.26 -6.90 15.33
C LEU A 58 2.95 -7.38 16.61
N SER A 59 4.14 -6.88 16.96
CA SER A 59 4.81 -7.25 18.22
C SER A 59 4.01 -6.86 19.48
N LYS A 60 3.05 -5.95 19.35
CA LYS A 60 2.16 -5.49 20.44
C LYS A 60 0.83 -6.24 20.47
N GLU A 61 0.57 -7.05 19.45
CA GLU A 61 -0.68 -7.77 19.27
C GLU A 61 -0.70 -9.13 19.97
N ARG A 62 -1.91 -9.65 20.18
CA ARG A 62 -2.08 -11.00 20.74
C ARG A 62 -1.66 -12.06 19.71
N PRO A 63 -1.10 -13.21 20.14
CA PRO A 63 -0.70 -14.29 19.23
C PRO A 63 -1.78 -14.75 18.24
N GLN A 64 -3.05 -14.70 18.65
CA GLN A 64 -4.18 -14.99 17.75
C GLN A 64 -4.29 -13.98 16.61
N THR A 65 -4.23 -12.68 16.90
CA THR A 65 -4.27 -11.62 15.87
C THR A 65 -3.11 -11.78 14.90
N ILE A 66 -1.91 -12.01 15.44
CA ILE A 66 -0.70 -12.21 14.63
C ILE A 66 -0.87 -13.41 13.70
N ALA A 67 -1.36 -14.54 14.20
CA ALA A 67 -1.60 -15.74 13.39
C ALA A 67 -2.57 -15.46 12.23
N VAL A 68 -3.67 -14.73 12.49
CA VAL A 68 -4.63 -14.32 11.46
C VAL A 68 -3.94 -13.48 10.39
N VAL A 69 -3.18 -12.46 10.79
CA VAL A 69 -2.50 -11.57 9.83
C VAL A 69 -1.49 -12.36 9.00
N LEU A 70 -0.60 -13.12 9.63
CA LEU A 70 0.45 -13.89 8.95
C LEU A 70 -0.12 -14.89 7.93
N ALA A 71 -1.27 -15.51 8.24
CA ALA A 71 -1.93 -16.46 7.33
C ALA A 71 -2.49 -15.81 6.06
N GLN A 72 -2.65 -14.48 6.04
CA GLN A 72 -3.15 -13.72 4.88
C GLN A 72 -2.03 -13.02 4.09
N LEU A 73 -0.79 -13.02 4.61
CA LEU A 73 0.35 -12.44 3.92
C LEU A 73 0.92 -13.43 2.88
N HIS A 74 1.67 -12.89 1.93
CA HIS A 74 2.49 -13.73 1.06
C HIS A 74 3.59 -14.42 1.87
N GLN A 75 3.92 -15.67 1.49
CA GLN A 75 4.85 -16.54 2.24
C GLN A 75 6.15 -15.82 2.64
N ASP A 76 6.81 -15.13 1.70
CA ASP A 76 8.07 -14.44 1.95
C ASP A 76 7.92 -13.30 2.97
N GLN A 77 6.82 -12.53 2.87
CA GLN A 77 6.52 -11.46 3.80
C GLN A 77 6.17 -12.02 5.19
N ALA A 78 5.37 -13.09 5.25
CA ALA A 78 4.99 -13.75 6.49
C ALA A 78 6.21 -14.27 7.24
N ALA A 79 7.12 -14.97 6.56
CA ALA A 79 8.37 -15.45 7.15
C ALA A 79 9.23 -14.28 7.65
N ALA A 80 9.40 -13.24 6.83
CA ALA A 80 10.15 -12.06 7.22
C ALA A 80 9.56 -11.34 8.45
N VAL A 81 8.23 -11.25 8.55
CA VAL A 81 7.56 -10.68 9.74
C VAL A 81 7.75 -11.58 10.94
N PHE A 82 7.51 -12.89 10.80
CA PHE A 82 7.60 -13.88 11.87
C PHE A 82 8.99 -13.90 12.53
N ASP A 83 10.06 -13.90 11.72
CA ASP A 83 11.46 -13.87 12.20
C ASP A 83 11.81 -12.62 13.01
N ARG A 84 10.99 -11.56 12.92
CA ARG A 84 11.20 -10.29 13.64
C ARG A 84 10.36 -10.18 14.91
N LEU A 85 9.47 -11.14 15.17
CA LEU A 85 8.67 -11.19 16.39
C LEU A 85 9.47 -11.80 17.54
N PRO A 86 9.11 -11.53 18.82
CA PRO A 86 9.76 -12.14 19.96
C PRO A 86 9.71 -13.68 19.93
N ASP A 87 10.87 -14.33 20.11
CA ASP A 87 11.02 -15.81 20.03
C ASP A 87 10.05 -16.57 20.94
N GLU A 88 9.76 -16.01 22.12
CA GLU A 88 8.83 -16.58 23.10
C GLU A 88 7.40 -16.74 22.56
N MET A 89 7.01 -15.97 21.55
CA MET A 89 5.68 -16.04 20.93
C MET A 89 5.62 -17.02 19.76
N HIS A 90 6.75 -17.40 19.16
CA HIS A 90 6.81 -18.14 17.89
C HIS A 90 6.03 -19.46 17.96
N SER A 91 6.20 -20.21 19.05
CA SER A 91 5.56 -21.52 19.21
C SER A 91 4.03 -21.40 19.29
N ASP A 92 3.52 -20.41 20.02
CA ASP A 92 2.07 -20.19 20.13
C ASP A 92 1.48 -19.67 18.82
N ILE A 93 2.17 -18.74 18.15
CA ILE A 93 1.75 -18.22 16.84
C ILE A 93 1.68 -19.36 15.81
N ALA A 94 2.72 -20.18 15.70
CA ALA A 94 2.78 -21.28 14.76
C ALA A 94 1.66 -22.32 15.00
N TYR A 95 1.41 -22.67 16.27
CA TYR A 95 0.30 -23.56 16.63
C TYR A 95 -1.05 -22.97 16.21
N ARG A 96 -1.29 -21.68 16.49
CA ARG A 96 -2.54 -21.00 16.12
C ARG A 96 -2.74 -20.90 14.63
N MET A 97 -1.69 -20.62 13.86
CA MET A 97 -1.74 -20.62 12.39
C MET A 97 -2.22 -21.97 11.85
N ALA A 98 -1.75 -23.07 12.44
CA ALA A 98 -2.17 -24.43 12.05
C ALA A 98 -3.62 -24.77 12.44
N SER A 99 -4.21 -24.03 13.38
CA SER A 99 -5.56 -24.29 13.91
C SER A 99 -6.53 -23.12 13.70
N LEU A 100 -6.28 -22.25 12.71
CA LEU A 100 -7.12 -21.07 12.48
C LEU A 100 -8.55 -21.50 12.11
N PRO A 101 -9.58 -20.94 12.77
CA PRO A 101 -10.96 -21.11 12.31
C PRO A 101 -11.20 -20.30 11.04
N GLU A 102 -12.32 -20.54 10.38
CA GLU A 102 -12.79 -19.67 9.31
C GLU A 102 -13.08 -18.27 9.86
N ILE A 103 -12.61 -17.24 9.16
CA ILE A 103 -12.72 -15.83 9.57
C ILE A 103 -13.54 -15.11 8.52
N SER A 104 -14.53 -14.34 8.97
CA SER A 104 -15.36 -13.59 8.05
C SER A 104 -14.56 -12.47 7.37
N PRO A 105 -14.84 -12.17 6.09
CA PRO A 105 -14.19 -11.05 5.39
C PRO A 105 -14.37 -9.71 6.13
N GLN A 106 -15.52 -9.50 6.76
CA GLN A 106 -15.79 -8.30 7.54
C GLN A 106 -14.85 -8.16 8.75
N ALA A 107 -14.60 -9.26 9.48
CA ALA A 107 -13.67 -9.23 10.60
C ALA A 107 -12.23 -8.97 10.15
N LEU A 108 -11.83 -9.46 8.98
CA LEU A 108 -10.52 -9.13 8.39
C LEU A 108 -10.43 -7.65 8.01
N ALA A 109 -11.49 -7.07 7.48
CA ALA A 109 -11.53 -5.65 7.13
C ALA A 109 -11.46 -4.74 8.37
N GLU A 110 -12.17 -5.09 9.45
CA GLU A 110 -12.10 -4.38 10.73
C GLU A 110 -10.69 -4.46 11.32
N LEU A 111 -10.09 -5.66 11.34
CA LEU A 111 -8.72 -5.86 11.77
C LEU A 111 -7.71 -5.05 10.93
N GLU A 112 -7.89 -5.01 9.61
CA GLU A 112 -7.04 -4.21 8.74
C GLU A 112 -7.12 -2.73 9.09
N ALA A 113 -8.32 -2.19 9.29
CA ALA A 113 -8.52 -0.78 9.58
C ALA A 113 -7.77 -0.35 10.86
N ASP A 114 -7.84 -1.17 11.90
CA ASP A 114 -7.15 -0.93 13.18
C ASP A 114 -5.63 -0.95 13.01
N LEU A 115 -5.08 -2.00 12.40
CA LEU A 115 -3.63 -2.14 12.21
C LEU A 115 -3.06 -1.12 11.21
N ALA A 116 -3.82 -0.75 10.18
CA ALA A 116 -3.42 0.25 9.20
C ALA A 116 -3.34 1.65 9.82
N ALA A 117 -4.19 1.96 10.80
CA ALA A 117 -4.13 3.22 11.54
C ALA A 117 -2.79 3.33 12.30
N GLU A 118 -2.38 2.28 13.01
CA GLU A 118 -1.09 2.25 13.71
C GLU A 118 0.11 2.30 12.76
N LEU A 119 0.06 1.58 11.64
CA LEU A 119 1.11 1.65 10.61
C LEU A 119 1.28 3.07 10.09
N LYS A 120 0.18 3.79 9.85
CA LYS A 120 0.20 5.17 9.36
C LYS A 120 0.89 6.10 10.35
N GLU A 121 0.70 5.92 11.65
CA GLU A 121 1.39 6.71 12.68
C GLU A 121 2.91 6.50 12.65
N ILE A 122 3.36 5.27 12.42
CA ILE A 122 4.79 4.94 12.32
C ILE A 122 5.43 5.54 11.06
N VAL A 123 4.72 5.48 9.93
CA VAL A 123 5.21 6.02 8.65
C VAL A 123 5.17 7.56 8.63
N SER A 124 4.22 8.18 9.34
CA SER A 124 4.00 9.64 9.33
C SER A 124 4.89 10.43 10.30
N GLY A 125 6.11 9.95 10.60
CA GLY A 125 7.16 10.78 11.24
C GLY A 125 7.30 12.17 10.56
N PRO A 126 7.83 13.20 11.26
CA PRO A 126 7.60 14.62 10.97
C PRO A 126 7.52 14.90 9.47
N THR A 127 6.31 15.22 9.05
CA THR A 127 5.85 15.21 7.66
C THR A 127 6.78 15.98 6.72
N THR A 128 7.47 15.25 5.84
CA THR A 128 7.90 15.85 4.57
C THR A 128 6.71 15.70 3.63
N ARG A 129 6.04 16.81 3.30
CA ARG A 129 4.95 16.84 2.30
C ARG A 129 5.48 16.34 0.96
N ALA A 130 5.38 15.04 0.72
CA ALA A 130 5.59 14.43 -0.58
C ALA A 130 4.22 14.34 -1.27
N GLY A 131 3.82 15.40 -1.96
CA GLY A 131 2.55 15.41 -2.68
C GLY A 131 2.09 16.82 -3.01
N GLY A 132 2.24 17.19 -4.28
CA GLY A 132 1.75 18.43 -4.83
C GLY A 132 1.85 18.40 -6.35
N VAL A 133 1.32 19.42 -7.00
CA VAL A 133 1.37 19.62 -8.46
C VAL A 133 2.80 19.42 -9.01
N GLU A 134 3.84 19.72 -8.23
CA GLU A 134 5.24 19.48 -8.59
C GLU A 134 5.61 18.00 -8.81
N ALA A 135 5.05 17.07 -8.04
CA ALA A 135 5.31 15.64 -8.22
C ALA A 135 4.72 15.14 -9.54
N VAL A 136 3.51 15.62 -9.88
CA VAL A 136 2.85 15.34 -11.16
C VAL A 136 3.61 16.00 -12.32
N VAL A 137 4.10 17.23 -12.15
CA VAL A 137 4.93 17.95 -13.13
C VAL A 137 6.27 17.24 -13.37
N ASN A 138 6.87 16.65 -12.34
CA ASN A 138 8.11 15.86 -12.50
C ASN A 138 7.89 14.53 -13.22
N VAL A 139 6.73 13.89 -13.02
CA VAL A 139 6.37 12.65 -13.73
C VAL A 139 6.00 12.93 -15.20
N LEU A 140 5.33 14.05 -15.48
CA LEU A 140 4.85 14.41 -16.83
C LEU A 140 5.84 15.20 -17.68
N ARG A 141 7.03 15.56 -17.18
CA ARG A 141 8.04 16.22 -18.03
C ARG A 141 8.51 15.28 -19.14
N PRO A 142 8.42 15.69 -20.42
CA PRO A 142 9.01 14.91 -21.51
C PRO A 142 10.51 14.79 -21.31
N ARG A 143 11.03 13.56 -21.26
CA ARG A 143 12.47 13.30 -21.33
C ARG A 143 12.96 13.75 -22.71
N SER A 144 13.49 14.97 -22.80
CA SER A 144 14.17 15.44 -24.00
C SER A 144 15.33 14.50 -24.29
N ARG A 145 15.17 13.71 -25.35
CA ARG A 145 16.23 12.88 -25.91
C ARG A 145 17.24 13.83 -26.54
N LYS A 146 18.38 14.06 -25.87
CA LYS A 146 19.56 14.59 -26.56
C LYS A 146 19.98 13.55 -27.59
N THR A 147 19.58 13.77 -28.83
CA THR A 147 20.15 13.11 -30.00
C THR A 147 21.61 13.54 -30.09
N PRO A 148 22.60 12.62 -30.07
CA PRO A 148 23.97 12.99 -30.39
C PRO A 148 24.00 13.33 -31.87
N SER A 149 24.28 14.58 -32.22
CA SER A 149 24.57 14.98 -33.59
C SER A 149 25.92 14.40 -34.00
N PHE A 150 25.87 13.22 -34.62
CA PHE A 150 26.97 12.54 -35.27
C PHE A 150 26.86 12.78 -36.78
N TRP A 151 27.46 13.86 -37.30
CA TRP A 151 27.86 14.15 -38.70
C TRP A 151 28.57 15.51 -38.65
N GLY A 152 29.69 15.83 -39.29
CA GLY A 152 30.55 15.17 -40.26
C GLY A 152 31.58 16.23 -40.72
N ARG A 153 32.82 15.79 -40.96
CA ARG A 153 34.06 16.56 -41.17
C ARG A 153 34.07 17.64 -42.28
N SER A 154 35.11 18.48 -42.18
CA SER A 154 35.96 19.03 -43.27
C SER A 154 35.68 20.47 -43.73
N ASP A 155 36.56 21.39 -43.37
CA ASP A 155 37.44 22.15 -44.30
C ASP A 155 38.26 23.18 -43.47
N ALA A 156 39.60 23.12 -43.43
CA ALA A 156 40.57 23.54 -44.46
C ALA A 156 40.82 25.06 -44.53
N ARG A 157 42.06 25.45 -44.17
CA ARG A 157 42.75 26.74 -44.42
C ARG A 157 42.26 27.91 -43.54
N ARG A 158 43.11 28.70 -42.88
CA ARG A 158 44.50 29.16 -43.08
C ARG A 158 45.18 29.35 -41.73
#